data_AF-A0A9X9A8C2-F1
#
_entry.id   AF-A0A9X9A8C2-F1
#
_cell.length_a   1.000
_cell.length_b   1.000
_cell.length_c   1.000
_cell.angle_alpha   90.00
_cell.angle_beta   90.00
_cell.angle_gamma   90.00
#
_symmetry.space_group_name_H-M   'P 1'
#
loop_
_entity.id
_entity.type
_entity.pdbx_description
1 polymer ?
#
loop_
_entity_poly.entity_id
_entity_poly.type
_entity_poly.pdbx_seq_one_letter_code
_entity_poly.pdbx_strand_id
1 'polypeptide(L)'
;FFASQKSIEIIKEIDSDLFIYTDCALLEKACKNIIHNAVMYSPHNEKVYIKLSEDSKQGQIEMQIINTGINIKDEDLQQIFKPFYRIEKSRNRNTGGSGLGLYIVKQI
;
A
#
# COMPACT_ATOMS: atom_id res chain seq x y z
N PHE A 1 13.55 -6.90 1.39
CA PHE A 1 13.76 -8.23 0.79
C PHE A 1 13.04 -8.38 -0.55
N PHE A 2 11.71 -8.24 -0.63
CA PHE A 2 11.00 -8.32 -1.92
C PHE A 2 11.35 -7.19 -2.90
N ALA A 3 11.46 -5.95 -2.41
CA ALA A 3 11.85 -4.81 -3.25
C ALA A 3 13.22 -5.03 -3.92
N SER A 4 14.21 -5.51 -3.17
CA SER A 4 15.55 -5.80 -3.71
C SER A 4 15.58 -6.99 -4.68
N GLN A 5 14.72 -8.01 -4.49
CA GLN A 5 14.61 -9.14 -5.42
C GLN A 5 14.01 -8.73 -6.77
N LYS A 6 13.08 -7.77 -6.75
CA LYS A 6 12.40 -7.26 -7.94
C LYS A 6 13.05 -6.01 -8.52
N SER A 7 14.17 -5.55 -7.95
CA SER A 7 14.79 -4.26 -8.30
C SER A 7 13.80 -3.08 -8.25
N ILE A 8 12.90 -3.08 -7.26
CA ILE A 8 11.96 -1.98 -7.05
C ILE A 8 12.68 -0.80 -6.44
N GLU A 9 12.59 0.36 -7.09
CA GLU A 9 13.05 1.64 -6.55
C GLU A 9 11.96 2.23 -5.65
N ILE A 10 12.32 2.57 -4.40
CA ILE A 10 11.40 3.24 -3.48
C ILE A 10 11.79 4.73 -3.41
N ILE A 11 10.88 5.57 -3.88
CA ILE A 11 11.04 7.03 -3.89
C ILE A 11 10.19 7.60 -2.75
N LYS A 12 10.77 8.48 -1.94
CA LYS A 12 10.12 9.04 -0.74
C LYS A 12 10.12 10.55 -0.78
N GLU A 13 8.94 11.13 -0.59
CA GLU A 13 8.73 12.57 -0.43
C GLU A 13 7.93 12.78 0.85
N ILE A 14 8.63 13.06 1.95
CA ILE A 14 8.03 13.12 3.28
C ILE A 14 8.31 14.51 3.84
N ASP A 15 7.25 15.28 4.07
CA ASP A 15 7.36 16.59 4.72
C ASP A 15 7.87 16.41 6.16
N SER A 16 8.68 17.37 6.63
CA SER A 16 9.16 17.38 8.01
C SER A 16 8.09 17.87 8.97
N ASP A 17 8.29 17.62 10.26
CA ASP A 17 7.49 18.22 11.35
C ASP A 17 6.00 17.88 11.34
N LEU A 18 5.67 16.70 10.81
CA LEU A 18 4.31 16.14 10.85
C LEU A 18 4.06 15.39 12.16
N PHE A 19 3.00 15.79 12.88
CA PHE A 19 2.60 15.18 14.15
C PHE A 19 1.14 14.75 14.12
N ILE A 20 0.85 13.55 14.64
CA ILE A 20 -0.50 13.02 14.80
C ILE A 20 -0.64 12.35 16.17
N TYR A 21 -1.86 12.39 16.72
CA TYR A 21 -2.25 11.58 17.86
C TYR A 21 -3.01 10.35 17.36
N THR A 22 -2.43 9.17 17.53
CA THR A 22 -3.02 7.91 17.04
C THR A 22 -2.50 6.69 17.80
N ASP A 23 -3.10 5.53 17.57
CA ASP A 23 -2.53 4.24 17.95
C ASP A 23 -1.39 3.90 16.97
N CYS A 24 -0.15 3.99 17.48
CA CYS A 24 1.06 3.77 16.68
C CYS A 24 1.11 2.36 16.07
N ALA A 25 0.62 1.34 16.78
CA ALA A 25 0.65 -0.04 16.30
C ALA A 25 -0.36 -0.28 15.17
N LEU A 26 -1.56 0.32 15.28
CA LEU A 26 -2.55 0.25 14.20
C LEU A 26 -2.05 1.00 12.97
N LEU A 27 -1.54 2.21 13.11
CA LEU A 27 -1.01 2.97 11.97
C LEU A 27 0.14 2.22 11.29
N GLU A 28 1.10 1.71 12.06
CA GLU A 28 2.22 0.92 11.53
C GLU A 28 1.70 -0.30 10.74
N LYS A 29 0.67 -0.97 11.27
CA LYS A 29 0.03 -2.11 10.59
C LYS A 29 -0.64 -1.70 9.28
N ALA A 30 -1.35 -0.57 9.25
CA ALA A 30 -1.97 -0.04 8.04
C ALA A 30 -0.91 0.29 6.98
N CYS A 31 0.11 1.07 7.33
CA CYS A 31 1.20 1.43 6.43
C CYS A 31 1.95 0.20 5.90
N LYS A 32 2.28 -0.76 6.75
CA LYS A 32 2.93 -2.02 6.33
C LYS A 32 2.10 -2.77 5.31
N ASN A 33 0.79 -2.88 5.50
CA ASN A 33 -0.09 -3.58 4.56
C ASN A 33 -0.12 -2.90 3.18
N ILE A 34 -0.25 -1.57 3.13
CA ILE A 34 -0.30 -0.84 1.86
C ILE A 34 1.05 -0.90 1.15
N ILE A 35 2.15 -0.59 1.84
CA ILE A 35 3.51 -0.62 1.26
C ILE A 35 3.86 -2.04 0.79
N HIS A 36 3.52 -3.06 1.57
CA HIS A 36 3.76 -4.46 1.18
C HIS A 36 3.00 -4.81 -0.10
N ASN A 37 1.73 -4.43 -0.22
CA ASN A 37 0.95 -4.65 -1.44
C ASN A 37 1.56 -3.92 -2.64
N ALA A 38 1.95 -2.65 -2.48
CA ALA A 38 2.59 -1.87 -3.53
C ALA A 38 3.85 -2.58 -4.07
N VAL A 39 4.74 -3.03 -3.20
CA VAL A 39 5.96 -3.77 -3.60
C VAL A 39 5.64 -5.14 -4.19
N MET A 40 4.71 -5.87 -3.57
CA MET A 40 4.38 -7.24 -3.97
C MET A 40 3.75 -7.30 -5.36
N TYR A 41 2.87 -6.36 -5.70
CA TYR A 41 2.17 -6.33 -6.98
C TYR A 41 2.87 -5.50 -8.05
N SER A 42 3.99 -4.83 -7.72
CA SER A 42 4.83 -4.19 -8.72
C SER A 42 5.56 -5.21 -9.61
N PRO A 43 5.61 -4.98 -10.93
CA PRO A 43 6.54 -5.67 -11.84
C PRO A 43 8.01 -5.42 -11.49
N HIS A 44 8.93 -6.16 -12.12
CA HIS A 44 10.37 -5.96 -11.89
C HIS A 44 10.85 -4.62 -12.47
N ASN A 45 11.82 -3.99 -11.80
CA ASN A 45 12.42 -2.70 -12.18
C ASN A 45 11.45 -1.49 -12.17
N GLU A 46 10.32 -1.61 -11.48
CA GLU A 46 9.34 -0.54 -11.32
C GLU A 46 9.55 0.28 -10.05
N LYS A 47 8.73 1.30 -9.86
CA LYS A 47 8.87 2.29 -8.79
C LYS A 47 7.69 2.22 -7.82
N VAL A 48 7.98 2.46 -6.55
CA VAL A 48 6.99 2.73 -5.51
C VAL A 48 7.28 4.10 -4.91
N TYR A 49 6.34 5.02 -5.07
CA TYR A 49 6.36 6.36 -4.49
C TYR A 49 5.62 6.35 -3.16
N ILE A 50 6.24 6.92 -2.13
CA ILE A 50 5.63 7.14 -0.83
C ILE A 50 5.70 8.63 -0.55
N LYS A 51 4.53 9.27 -0.52
CA LYS A 51 4.39 10.68 -0.20
C LYS A 51 3.67 10.85 1.13
N LEU A 52 4.15 11.76 1.97
CA LEU A 52 3.48 12.17 3.19
C LEU A 52 3.51 13.70 3.26
N SER A 53 2.35 14.32 3.26
CA SER A 53 2.22 15.79 3.25
C SER A 53 1.02 16.26 4.04
N GLU A 54 1.08 17.49 4.56
CA GLU A 54 -0.08 18.13 5.16
C GLU A 54 -1.02 18.69 4.07
N ASP A 55 -2.28 18.27 4.06
CA ASP A 55 -3.32 18.94 3.29
C ASP A 55 -3.71 20.24 4.02
N SER A 56 -3.03 21.32 3.63
CA SER A 56 -3.26 22.68 4.11
C SER A 56 -4.73 23.16 4.04
N LYS A 57 -5.58 22.56 3.20
CA LYS A 57 -7.00 22.93 3.10
C LYS A 57 -7.86 22.21 4.13
N GLN A 58 -7.47 21.01 4.53
CA GLN A 58 -8.24 20.14 5.42
C GLN A 58 -7.63 20.02 6.82
N GLY A 59 -6.39 20.49 7.02
CA GLY A 59 -5.65 20.34 8.27
C GLY A 59 -5.38 18.88 8.62
N GLN A 60 -5.26 18.03 7.59
CA GLN A 60 -5.06 16.58 7.74
C GLN A 60 -3.71 16.19 7.14
N ILE A 61 -3.10 15.13 7.68
CA ILE A 61 -1.92 14.53 7.06
C ILE A 61 -2.37 13.47 6.07
N GLU A 62 -1.95 13.63 4.82
CA GLU A 62 -2.23 12.70 3.73
C GLU A 62 -1.00 11.84 3.44
N MET A 63 -1.19 10.52 3.46
CA MET A 63 -0.20 9.54 3.00
C MET A 63 -0.65 8.95 1.67
N GLN A 64 0.18 9.09 0.63
CA GLN A 64 -0.05 8.46 -0.66
C GLN A 64 1.02 7.41 -0.93
N ILE A 65 0.59 6.22 -1.37
CA ILE A 65 1.48 5.14 -1.79
C ILE A 65 1.08 4.72 -3.19
N ILE A 66 1.99 4.89 -4.15
CA ILE A 66 1.72 4.69 -5.58
C ILE A 66 2.77 3.74 -6.14
N ASN A 67 2.34 2.66 -6.78
CA ASN A 67 3.22 1.77 -7.53
C ASN A 67 2.94 1.84 -9.03
N THR A 68 3.97 1.61 -9.85
CA THR A 68 3.87 1.70 -11.32
C THR A 68 3.81 0.32 -11.98
N GLY A 69 3.48 0.29 -13.28
CA GLY A 69 3.52 -0.91 -14.11
C GLY A 69 2.32 -1.87 -13.99
N ILE A 70 1.32 -1.56 -13.17
CA ILE A 70 0.09 -2.35 -13.04
C ILE A 70 -1.12 -1.44 -12.84
N ASN A 71 -2.27 -1.84 -13.38
CA ASN A 71 -3.55 -1.17 -13.18
C ASN A 71 -4.58 -2.15 -12.63
N ILE A 72 -5.42 -1.64 -11.74
CA ILE A 72 -6.58 -2.36 -11.22
C ILE A 72 -7.78 -1.96 -12.08
N LYS A 73 -8.60 -2.92 -12.50
CA LYS A 73 -9.82 -2.62 -13.23
C LYS A 73 -10.85 -1.97 -12.30
N ASP A 74 -11.70 -1.12 -12.84
CA ASP A 74 -12.74 -0.42 -12.07
C ASP A 74 -13.66 -1.38 -11.30
N GLU A 75 -13.98 -2.54 -11.90
CA GLU A 75 -14.77 -3.60 -11.27
C GLU A 75 -14.11 -4.19 -10.02
N ASP A 76 -12.78 -4.21 -9.97
CA ASP A 76 -12.00 -4.75 -8.86
C ASP A 76 -11.79 -3.73 -7.75
N LEU A 77 -11.72 -2.42 -8.07
CA LEU A 77 -11.43 -1.35 -7.10
C LEU A 77 -12.42 -1.34 -5.92
N GLN A 78 -13.69 -1.67 -6.14
CA GLN A 78 -14.67 -1.75 -5.05
C GLN A 78 -14.53 -3.04 -4.22
N GLN A 79 -13.91 -4.07 -4.79
CA GLN A 79 -13.81 -5.41 -4.22
C GLN A 79 -12.51 -5.61 -3.43
N ILE A 80 -11.41 -4.92 -3.76
CA ILE A 80 -10.09 -5.11 -3.13
C ILE A 80 -10.09 -4.88 -1.61
N PHE A 81 -11.08 -4.17 -1.07
CA PHE A 81 -11.26 -3.96 0.35
C PHE A 81 -12.11 -5.03 1.05
N LYS A 82 -12.68 -6.00 0.31
CA LYS A 82 -13.43 -7.12 0.90
C LYS A 82 -12.47 -8.15 1.50
N PRO A 83 -12.84 -8.79 2.62
CA PRO A 83 -12.01 -9.81 3.22
C PRO A 83 -11.81 -10.98 2.25
N PHE A 84 -10.57 -11.48 2.19
CA PHE A 84 -10.15 -12.61 1.34
C PHE A 84 -10.21 -12.36 -0.18
N TYR A 85 -10.60 -11.16 -0.63
CA TYR A 85 -10.64 -10.84 -2.05
C TYR A 85 -9.25 -10.73 -2.65
N ARG A 86 -9.07 -11.28 -3.85
CA ARG A 86 -7.83 -11.22 -4.64
C ARG A 86 -8.18 -11.14 -6.12
N ILE A 87 -7.53 -10.24 -6.85
CA ILE A 87 -7.67 -10.10 -8.30
C ILE A 87 -7.14 -11.35 -9.01
N GLU A 88 -5.97 -11.85 -8.58
CA GLU A 88 -5.42 -13.10 -9.09
C GLU A 88 -6.04 -14.30 -8.37
N LYS A 89 -6.77 -15.13 -9.13
CA LYS A 89 -7.40 -16.39 -8.65
C LYS A 89 -6.42 -17.57 -8.56
N SER A 90 -5.19 -17.40 -9.05
CA SER A 90 -4.16 -18.44 -9.05
C SER A 90 -3.73 -18.77 -7.62
N ARG A 91 -3.95 -20.02 -7.19
CA ARG A 91 -3.47 -20.59 -5.92
C ARG A 91 -1.95 -20.85 -5.98
N ASN A 92 -1.16 -19.92 -6.50
CA ASN A 92 0.28 -20.02 -6.39
C ASN A 92 0.65 -19.77 -4.93
N ARG A 93 1.01 -20.84 -4.20
CA ARG A 93 1.46 -20.78 -2.81
C ARG A 93 2.63 -19.82 -2.60
N ASN A 94 3.36 -19.48 -3.68
CA ASN A 94 4.50 -18.57 -3.68
C ASN A 94 4.12 -17.07 -3.69
N THR A 95 2.87 -16.69 -3.99
CA THR A 95 2.44 -15.26 -3.95
C THR A 95 1.75 -14.86 -2.64
N GLY A 96 1.56 -15.82 -1.71
CA GLY A 96 1.73 -15.60 -0.26
C GLY A 96 0.95 -14.50 0.48
N GLY A 97 -0.25 -14.10 0.02
CA GLY A 97 -1.10 -13.15 0.76
C GLY A 97 -2.42 -13.76 1.25
N SER A 98 -2.85 -13.44 2.48
CA SER A 98 -4.14 -13.88 3.05
C SER A 98 -5.37 -13.21 2.43
N GLY A 99 -5.18 -12.15 1.63
CA GLY A 99 -6.29 -11.32 1.11
C GLY A 99 -6.95 -10.44 2.19
N LEU A 100 -6.33 -10.31 3.37
CA LEU A 100 -6.86 -9.50 4.47
C LEU A 100 -6.21 -8.10 4.57
N GLY A 101 -5.09 -7.86 3.87
CA GLY A 101 -4.29 -6.64 4.07
C GLY A 101 -5.09 -5.34 3.90
N LEU A 102 -5.73 -5.14 2.75
CA LEU A 102 -6.53 -3.93 2.49
C LEU A 102 -7.84 -3.88 3.29
N TYR A 103 -8.42 -5.04 3.61
CA TYR A 103 -9.56 -5.08 4.52
C TYR A 103 -9.19 -4.55 5.90
N ILE A 104 -8.05 -4.98 6.47
CA ILE A 104 -7.56 -4.47 7.76
C ILE A 104 -7.31 -2.97 7.69
N VAL A 105 -6.69 -2.47 6.62
CA VAL A 105 -6.46 -1.03 6.41
C VAL A 105 -7.77 -0.25 6.47
N LYS A 106 -8.85 -0.77 5.88
CA LYS A 106 -10.17 -0.12 5.90
C LYS A 106 -10.86 -0.14 7.29
N GLN A 107 -10.40 -0.98 8.22
CA GLN A 107 -11.00 -1.08 9.56
C GLN A 107 -10.25 -0.28 10.63
N ILE A 108 -9.09 0.27 10.29
CA ILE A 108 -8.29 1.16 11.14
C ILE A 108 -8.72 2.60 10.84
#